data_AF-A0A933D9U4-F1
#
_entry.id   AF-A0A933D9U4-F1
#
_cell.length_a   1.000
_cell.length_b   1.000
_cell.length_c   1.000
_cell.angle_alpha   90.00
_cell.angle_beta   90.00
_cell.angle_gamma   90.00
#
_symmetry.space_group_name_H-M   'P 1'
#
loop_
_entity.id
_entity.type
_entity.pdbx_description
1 polymer ?
#
loop_
_entity_poly.entity_id
_entity_poly.type
_entity_poly.pdbx_seq_one_letter_code
_entity_poly.pdbx_strand_id
1 'polypeptide(L)'
;MLVRILILVLTFAGGLAIIRYAEPIVRTFGTMDWAEKHLGQGGTYSAWKLIGVLIMIFGFLYAIGQFDLSPENAGPLVGQPN
;
A
#
# COMPACT_ATOMS: atom_id res chain seq x y z
N MET A 1 -11.77 13.91 -7.92
CA MET A 1 -12.67 12.73 -7.86
C MET A 1 -12.17 11.55 -8.71
N LEU A 2 -12.00 11.70 -10.03
CA LEU A 2 -11.55 10.59 -10.90
C LEU A 2 -10.19 9.99 -10.50
N VAL A 3 -9.19 10.82 -10.18
CA VAL A 3 -7.86 10.35 -9.72
C VAL A 3 -7.94 9.53 -8.43
N ARG A 4 -8.82 9.92 -7.49
CA ARG A 4 -9.01 9.19 -6.23
C ARG A 4 -9.59 7.79 -6.48
N ILE A 5 -10.52 7.66 -7.42
CA ILE A 5 -11.08 6.38 -7.85
C ILE A 5 -10.02 5.52 -8.53
N LEU A 6 -9.20 6.10 -9.41
CA LEU A 6 -8.10 5.35 -10.05
C LEU A 6 -7.10 4.82 -9.02
N ILE A 7 -6.72 5.64 -8.03
CA ILE A 7 -5.82 5.22 -6.95
C ILE A 7 -6.45 4.10 -6.12
N LEU A 8 -7.75 4.17 -5.81
CA LEU A 8 -8.45 3.08 -5.12
C LEU A 8 -8.39 1.78 -5.93
N VAL A 9 -8.72 1.84 -7.23
CA VAL A 9 -8.71 0.64 -8.08
C VAL A 9 -7.31 0.05 -8.19
N LEU A 10 -6.27 0.87 -8.35
CA LEU A 10 -4.89 0.42 -8.44
C LEU A 10 -4.39 -0.20 -7.13
N THR A 11 -4.69 0.42 -5.99
CA THR A 11 -4.31 -0.10 -4.67
C THR A 11 -5.06 -1.38 -4.33
N PHE A 12 -6.34 -1.50 -4.70
CA PHE A 12 -7.09 -2.75 -4.57
C PHE A 12 -6.54 -3.85 -5.45
N ALA A 13 -6.36 -3.59 -6.75
CA ALA A 13 -5.80 -4.56 -7.68
C ALA A 13 -4.39 -5.01 -7.26
N GLY A 14 -3.54 -4.06 -6.86
CA GLY A 14 -2.19 -4.32 -6.38
C GLY A 14 -2.15 -5.10 -5.07
N GLY A 15 -2.97 -4.71 -4.08
CA GLY A 15 -3.08 -5.41 -2.80
C GLY A 15 -3.57 -6.85 -2.97
N LEU A 16 -4.58 -7.05 -3.84
CA LEU A 16 -5.10 -8.38 -4.16
C LEU A 16 -4.06 -9.24 -4.89
N ALA A 17 -3.30 -8.64 -5.82
CA ALA A 17 -2.20 -9.31 -6.49
C ALA A 17 -1.12 -9.74 -5.49
N ILE A 18 -0.72 -8.89 -4.54
CA ILE A 18 0.26 -9.25 -3.51
C ILE A 18 -0.23 -10.43 -2.67
N ILE A 19 -1.50 -10.43 -2.25
CA ILE A 19 -2.09 -11.54 -1.49
C ILE A 19 -2.10 -12.82 -2.33
N ARG A 20 -2.50 -12.73 -3.60
CA ARG A 20 -2.62 -13.88 -4.52
C ARG A 20 -1.27 -14.46 -4.94
N TYR A 21 -0.25 -13.61 -5.05
CA TYR A 21 1.11 -13.95 -5.47
C TYR A 21 2.11 -13.94 -4.30
N ALA A 22 1.64 -13.99 -3.05
CA ALA A 22 2.51 -14.06 -1.87
C ALA A 22 3.47 -15.26 -1.94
N GLU A 23 3.03 -16.40 -2.47
CA GLU A 23 3.87 -17.59 -2.60
C GLU A 23 5.06 -17.42 -3.57
N PRO A 24 4.86 -17.03 -4.84
CA PRO A 24 5.99 -16.76 -5.73
C PRO A 24 6.87 -15.60 -5.24
N ILE A 25 6.31 -14.61 -4.54
CA ILE A 25 7.10 -13.55 -3.91
C ILE A 25 8.04 -14.15 -2.86
N VAL A 26 7.53 -14.94 -1.91
CA VAL A 26 8.36 -15.59 -0.88
C VAL A 26 9.37 -16.56 -1.50
N ARG A 27 9.01 -17.28 -2.56
CA ARG A 27 9.96 -18.18 -3.26
C ARG A 27 11.09 -17.43 -3.96
N THR A 28 10.87 -16.18 -4.37
CA THR A 28 11.89 -15.35 -5.06
C THR A 28 12.76 -14.60 -4.06
N PHE A 29 12.16 -14.01 -3.02
CA PHE A 29 12.85 -13.17 -2.03
C PHE A 29 13.34 -13.93 -0.80
N GLY A 30 12.86 -15.17 -0.59
CA GLY A 30 13.12 -15.95 0.61
C GLY A 30 12.16 -15.62 1.76
N THR A 31 12.36 -16.32 2.88
CA THR A 31 11.63 -16.10 4.12
C THR A 31 12.21 -14.93 4.90
N MET A 32 11.35 -14.17 5.57
CA MET A 32 11.75 -13.03 6.41
C MET A 32 11.84 -13.46 7.87
N ASP A 33 13.03 -13.40 8.47
CA ASP A 33 13.28 -13.84 9.85
C ASP A 33 12.39 -13.13 10.88
N TRP A 34 12.13 -11.83 10.71
CA TRP A 34 11.22 -11.09 11.58
C TRP A 34 9.80 -11.66 11.52
N ALA A 35 9.33 -12.00 10.31
CA ALA A 35 7.98 -12.51 10.11
C ALA A 35 7.84 -13.94 10.66
N GLU A 36 8.81 -14.82 10.41
CA GLU A 36 8.81 -16.18 10.96
C GLU A 36 8.88 -16.17 12.50
N LYS A 37 9.65 -15.23 13.09
CA LYS A 37 9.79 -15.12 14.55
C LYS A 37 8.53 -14.61 15.25
N HIS A 38 7.78 -13.69 14.64
CA HIS A 38 6.60 -13.06 15.27
C HIS A 38 5.27 -13.71 14.87
N LEU A 39 5.17 -14.24 13.64
CA LEU A 39 3.94 -14.82 13.09
C LEU A 39 3.98 -16.36 13.05
N GLY A 40 5.11 -16.97 13.41
CA GLY A 40 5.31 -18.42 13.43
C GLY A 40 5.70 -18.99 12.06
N GLN A 41 5.64 -20.32 11.94
CA GLN A 41 6.03 -21.04 10.73
C GLN A 41 5.16 -20.63 9.53
N GLY A 42 5.80 -20.16 8.46
CA GLY A 42 5.11 -19.59 7.30
C GLY A 42 4.68 -18.14 7.52
N GLY A 43 5.17 -17.50 8.58
CA GLY A 43 4.90 -16.12 8.95
C GLY A 43 5.19 -15.13 7.83
N THR A 44 6.19 -15.41 6.99
CA THR A 44 6.52 -14.58 5.82
C THR A 44 5.35 -14.47 4.85
N TYR A 45 4.63 -15.56 4.58
CA TYR A 45 3.47 -15.54 3.69
C TYR A 45 2.34 -14.70 4.29
N SER A 46 2.12 -14.84 5.60
CA SER A 46 1.13 -14.04 6.34
C SER A 46 1.51 -12.56 6.34
N ALA A 47 2.79 -12.22 6.49
CA ALA A 47 3.28 -10.84 6.43
C ALA A 47 3.01 -10.21 5.06
N TRP A 48 3.29 -10.90 3.95
CA TRP A 48 2.99 -10.40 2.61
C TRP A 48 1.50 -10.17 2.39
N LYS A 49 0.65 -11.08 2.88
CA LYS A 49 -0.80 -10.90 2.82
C LYS A 49 -1.25 -9.69 3.66
N LEU A 50 -0.67 -9.50 4.84
CA LEU A 50 -0.97 -8.36 5.71
C LEU A 50 -0.56 -7.04 5.06
N ILE A 51 0.61 -6.99 4.40
CA ILE A 51 1.04 -5.84 3.61
C ILE A 51 0.03 -5.54 2.49
N GLY A 52 -0.41 -6.57 1.76
CA GLY A 52 -1.44 -6.41 0.73
C GLY A 52 -2.74 -5.82 1.28
N VAL A 53 -3.20 -6.28 2.45
CA VAL A 53 -4.37 -5.72 3.14
C VAL A 53 -4.15 -4.28 3.57
N LEU A 54 -3.00 -3.95 4.15
CA LEU A 54 -2.67 -2.59 4.56
C LEU A 54 -2.68 -1.63 3.36
N ILE A 55 -2.11 -2.04 2.22
CA ILE A 55 -2.14 -1.24 0.98
C ILE A 55 -3.58 -0.93 0.56
N MET A 56 -4.49 -1.91 0.63
CA MET A 56 -5.90 -1.69 0.32
C MET A 56 -6.58 -0.73 1.30
N ILE A 57 -6.26 -0.84 2.59
CA ILE A 57 -6.78 0.08 3.63
C ILE A 57 -6.30 1.51 3.36
N PHE A 58 -5.01 1.73 3.09
CA PHE A 58 -4.49 3.06 2.79
C PHE A 58 -5.07 3.63 1.50
N GLY A 59 -5.23 2.80 0.46
CA GLY A 59 -5.91 3.20 -0.77
C GLY A 59 -7.36 3.63 -0.55
N PHE A 60 -8.08 2.91 0.30
CA PHE A 60 -9.44 3.27 0.71
C PHE A 60 -9.47 4.58 1.52
N LEU A 61 -8.58 4.74 2.51
CA LEU A 61 -8.46 5.96 3.32
C LEU A 61 -8.13 7.19 2.45
N TYR A 62 -7.27 7.01 1.44
CA TYR A 62 -6.97 8.05 0.47
C TYR A 62 -8.20 8.42 -0.36
N ALA A 63 -8.98 7.43 -0.80
CA ALA A 63 -10.17 7.66 -1.62
C ALA A 63 -11.26 8.45 -0.88
N ILE A 64 -11.46 8.18 0.41
CA ILE A 64 -12.40 8.93 1.26
C ILE A 64 -11.87 10.31 1.70
N GLY A 65 -10.64 10.66 1.32
CA GLY A 65 -10.07 12.00 1.52
C GLY A 65 -9.41 12.23 2.88
N GLN A 66 -9.01 11.18 3.61
CA GLN A 66 -8.23 11.35 4.85
C GLN A 66 -6.80 11.86 4.60
N PHE A 67 -6.25 11.63 3.40
CA PHE A 67 -4.94 12.10 2.99
C PHE A 67 -5.08 12.92 1.71
N ASP A 68 -4.98 14.24 1.80
CA ASP A 68 -5.11 15.11 0.64
C ASP A 68 -3.73 15.39 0.02
N LEU A 69 -3.23 14.44 -0.77
CA LEU A 69 -1.99 14.59 -1.56
C LEU A 69 -2.22 15.41 -2.85
N SER A 70 -3.34 16.13 -2.94
CA SER A 70 -3.69 16.94 -4.09
C SER A 70 -2.71 18.13 -4.18
N PRO A 71 -2.06 18.38 -5.34
CA PRO A 71 -1.18 19.53 -5.53
C PRO A 71 -1.86 20.88 -5.25
N GLU A 72 -3.19 20.94 -5.24
CA GLU A 72 -3.97 22.13 -4.88
C GLU A 72 -3.82 22.53 -3.40
N ASN A 73 -3.47 21.58 -2.53
CA ASN A 73 -3.20 21.83 -1.10
C ASN A 73 -1.69 22.01 -0.81
N ALA A 74 -0.84 21.82 -1.82
CA ALA A 74 0.51 22.38 -1.77
C ALA A 74 0.33 23.90 -1.92
N GLY A 75 0.23 24.58 -0.77
CA GLY A 75 0.16 26.04 -0.73
C GLY A 75 1.21 26.67 -1.65
N PRO A 76 0.95 27.88 -2.17
CA PRO A 76 1.77 28.49 -3.22
C PRO A 76 3.22 28.63 -2.75
N LEU A 77 4.11 27.72 -3.17
CA LEU A 77 5.54 27.81 -2.86
C LEU A 77 6.33 28.59 -3.91
N VAL A 78 5.66 29.35 -4.78
CA VAL A 78 6.30 30.17 -5.82
C VAL A 78 5.46 31.44 -6.01
N GLY A 79 5.81 32.53 -5.31
CA GLY A 79 5.12 33.80 -5.56
C GLY A 79 5.30 34.98 -4.59
N GLN A 80 6.08 34.89 -3.51
CA GLN A 80 6.45 36.10 -2.77
C GLN A 80 7.84 36.59 -3.21
N PRO A 81 7.94 37.62 -4.07
CA PRO A 81 9.15 38.42 -4.13
C PRO A 81 9.31 39.17 -2.82
N ASN A 82 10.55 39.11 -2.32
CA ASN A 82 11.11 39.80 -1.17
C ASN A 82 11.01 41.33 -1.23
#